data_AF-A0A7Y4AP18-F1
#
_entry.id   AF-A0A7Y4AP18-F1
#
_cell.length_a   1.000
_cell.length_b   1.000
_cell.length_c   1.000
_cell.angle_alpha   90.00
_cell.angle_beta   90.00
_cell.angle_gamma   90.00
#
_symmetry.space_group_name_H-M   'P 1'
#
loop_
_entity.id
_entity.type
_entity.pdbx_description
1 polymer ?
#
loop_
_entity_poly.entity_id
_entity_poly.type
_entity_poly.pdbx_seq_one_letter_code
_entity_poly.pdbx_strand_id
1 'polypeptide(L)'
;MKSNFKWTLLALTIPTLIACGGGSSSSTPAAQGPAGLAVITAQNVAKVDHRVRVDGLQSEGVDSQSVSYMWEISNKPDGSAASLNNANSVAPYFTPDLVGNYTLDLVTQSGGKDSEKVTHSINVSDANTNTQPIINLDIPANVAIGKTVDLRSQAYDADGDVLTFQWALLSSPNNATMKLTNSATPTANLLSNTAGDYQLKLTVSDGYETISEEVTVSYSADNVAPEASVSNKQTFELGESALLDATASTDGNDDQITYEWKVVSQPENSTATLSSTTEAKPNFTPDLIGDYVLSLAVSDGELTSKNEYIRLSATEVGTSDLILMYAEETTARAWPFAEQFNSNISTTGNAPAHILLGTFTLEAVGKDYTINETTAIDYMGNVNAVMTGMEAGQVLNAGDKINVKMWAEPTQGQLSMISYGFIVDTTLEQYMGLGYMYTSTVE
;
A
#
# COMPACT_ATOMS: atom_id res chain seq x y z
N MET A 1 -46.44 34.95 -13.18
CA MET A 1 -47.19 33.69 -12.92
C MET A 1 -46.35 32.87 -11.96
N LYS A 2 -46.78 32.76 -10.69
CA LYS A 2 -46.11 31.96 -9.65
C LYS A 2 -47.02 30.78 -9.33
N SER A 3 -46.56 29.57 -9.60
CA SER A 3 -47.25 28.31 -9.36
C SER A 3 -46.80 27.77 -7.99
N ASN A 4 -47.74 27.68 -7.04
CA ASN A 4 -47.56 27.03 -5.75
C ASN A 4 -48.17 25.63 -5.84
N PHE A 5 -47.35 24.58 -5.81
CA PHE A 5 -47.82 23.20 -5.67
C PHE A 5 -47.82 22.79 -4.19
N LYS A 6 -48.99 22.38 -3.70
CA LYS A 6 -49.21 21.89 -2.33
C LYS A 6 -49.14 20.36 -2.32
N TRP A 7 -48.48 19.83 -1.29
CA TRP A 7 -48.36 18.41 -0.98
C TRP A 7 -49.72 17.78 -0.64
N THR A 8 -49.99 16.58 -1.17
CA THR A 8 -51.15 15.76 -0.78
C THR A 8 -50.65 14.54 -0.02
N LEU A 9 -51.03 14.46 1.26
CA LEU A 9 -50.75 13.38 2.19
C LEU A 9 -51.73 12.23 1.94
N LEU A 10 -51.22 11.06 1.53
CA LEU A 10 -52.05 9.85 1.37
C LEU A 10 -52.01 9.05 2.68
N ALA A 11 -53.09 9.12 3.45
CA ALA A 11 -53.30 8.29 4.63
C ALA A 11 -53.82 6.92 4.19
N LEU A 12 -53.10 5.84 4.52
CA LEU A 12 -53.56 4.46 4.33
C LEU A 12 -53.94 3.86 5.69
N THR A 13 -55.22 3.54 5.84
CA THR A 13 -55.81 2.86 6.99
C THR A 13 -55.53 1.36 6.96
N ILE A 14 -55.10 0.77 8.08
CA ILE A 14 -54.97 -0.68 8.25
C ILE A 14 -56.12 -1.18 9.14
N PRO A 15 -56.89 -2.21 8.73
CA PRO A 15 -57.96 -2.79 9.54
C PRO A 15 -57.42 -3.76 10.60
N THR A 16 -58.03 -3.76 11.77
CA THR A 16 -57.81 -4.74 12.84
C THR A 16 -58.45 -6.08 12.48
N LEU A 17 -57.65 -7.15 12.47
CA LEU A 17 -58.10 -8.54 12.40
C LEU A 17 -57.63 -9.26 13.66
N ILE A 18 -58.59 -9.59 14.53
CA ILE A 18 -58.42 -10.55 15.62
C ILE A 18 -58.60 -11.94 15.01
N ALA A 19 -57.55 -12.75 15.01
CA ALA A 19 -57.62 -14.18 14.74
C ALA A 19 -56.86 -14.93 15.83
N CYS A 20 -57.59 -15.79 16.53
CA CYS A 20 -57.07 -16.73 17.52
C CYS A 20 -56.82 -18.08 16.81
N GLY A 21 -55.67 -18.69 17.07
CA GLY A 21 -55.49 -20.15 16.94
C GLY A 21 -54.56 -20.64 15.82
N GLY A 22 -53.54 -21.40 16.22
CA GLY A 22 -52.84 -22.34 15.35
C GLY A 22 -51.32 -22.18 15.35
N GLY A 23 -50.63 -22.98 16.15
CA GLY A 23 -49.18 -23.01 16.19
C GLY A 23 -48.57 -23.38 14.84
N SER A 24 -47.75 -22.50 14.31
CA SER A 24 -46.74 -22.78 13.31
C SER A 24 -45.53 -21.94 13.69
N SER A 25 -44.38 -22.58 13.88
CA SER A 25 -43.10 -21.95 14.11
C SER A 25 -42.75 -21.02 12.94
N SER A 26 -43.18 -19.76 13.03
CA SER A 26 -42.63 -18.68 12.23
C SER A 26 -41.25 -18.37 12.81
N SER A 27 -40.21 -18.94 12.22
CA SER A 27 -38.90 -18.32 12.29
C SER A 27 -39.03 -16.95 11.62
N THR A 28 -39.31 -15.92 12.40
CA THR A 28 -38.85 -14.57 12.06
C THR A 28 -37.40 -14.72 11.59
N PRO A 29 -37.03 -14.25 10.39
CA PRO A 29 -35.61 -14.14 10.06
C PRO A 29 -34.99 -13.38 11.21
N ALA A 30 -34.05 -14.02 11.92
CA ALA A 30 -33.26 -13.29 12.89
C ALA A 30 -32.74 -12.06 12.15
N ALA A 31 -32.95 -10.86 12.72
CA ALA A 31 -32.37 -9.66 12.18
C ALA A 31 -30.88 -9.98 11.93
N GLN A 32 -30.50 -9.98 10.66
CA GLN A 32 -29.15 -10.36 10.26
C GLN A 32 -28.25 -9.33 10.94
N GLY A 33 -27.51 -9.75 11.97
CA GLY A 33 -26.61 -8.84 12.70
C GLY A 33 -25.68 -8.13 11.71
N PRO A 34 -25.08 -6.99 12.09
CA PRO A 34 -24.34 -6.14 11.17
C PRO A 34 -23.31 -6.95 10.36
N ALA A 35 -23.17 -6.62 9.08
CA ALA A 35 -22.10 -7.11 8.24
C ALA A 35 -20.80 -6.34 8.53
N GLY A 36 -19.65 -6.91 8.16
CA GLY A 36 -18.37 -6.22 8.25
C GLY A 36 -18.29 -5.02 7.30
N LEU A 37 -17.23 -4.21 7.46
CA LEU A 37 -16.95 -3.06 6.60
C LEU A 37 -15.79 -3.40 5.65
N ALA A 38 -16.01 -3.27 4.35
CA ALA A 38 -14.94 -3.27 3.36
C ALA A 38 -14.43 -1.85 3.15
N VAL A 39 -13.11 -1.68 3.06
CA VAL A 39 -12.46 -0.41 2.74
C VAL A 39 -11.42 -0.66 1.66
N ILE A 40 -11.42 0.16 0.61
CA ILE A 40 -10.38 0.14 -0.43
C ILE A 40 -9.53 1.39 -0.29
N THR A 41 -8.23 1.20 -0.10
CA THR A 41 -7.21 2.23 -0.20
C THR A 41 -6.39 1.96 -1.46
N ALA A 42 -6.43 2.88 -2.41
CA ALA A 42 -5.73 2.73 -3.67
C ALA A 42 -5.50 4.08 -4.34
N GLN A 43 -4.51 4.13 -5.23
CA GLN A 43 -4.31 5.28 -6.11
C GLN A 43 -5.49 5.47 -7.07
N ASN A 44 -5.80 6.72 -7.40
CA ASN A 44 -6.89 7.08 -8.30
C ASN A 44 -6.44 7.13 -9.78
N VAL A 45 -5.13 7.17 -10.01
CA VAL A 45 -4.52 7.23 -11.33
C VAL A 45 -3.34 6.25 -11.41
N ALA A 46 -3.00 5.84 -12.63
CA ALA A 46 -1.83 4.99 -12.90
C ALA A 46 -1.37 5.13 -14.35
N LYS A 47 -0.27 4.44 -14.69
CA LYS A 47 0.25 4.32 -16.05
C LYS A 47 0.08 2.92 -16.60
N VAL A 48 -0.10 2.84 -17.92
CA VAL A 48 -0.01 1.56 -18.64
C VAL A 48 1.33 0.89 -18.32
N ASP A 49 1.31 -0.43 -18.15
CA ASP A 49 2.43 -1.30 -17.80
C ASP A 49 3.05 -1.06 -16.41
N HIS A 50 2.57 -0.07 -15.65
CA HIS A 50 3.01 0.18 -14.28
C HIS A 50 2.08 -0.53 -13.28
N ARG A 51 2.67 -1.23 -12.32
CA ARG A 51 1.91 -1.98 -11.31
C ARG A 51 1.02 -1.03 -10.48
N VAL A 52 -0.24 -1.41 -10.32
CA VAL A 52 -1.23 -0.76 -9.47
C VAL A 52 -1.57 -1.65 -8.30
N ARG A 53 -1.38 -1.14 -7.08
CA ARG A 53 -1.81 -1.80 -5.85
C ARG A 53 -3.15 -1.28 -5.38
N VAL A 54 -3.89 -2.16 -4.72
CA VAL A 54 -5.07 -1.83 -3.93
C VAL A 54 -4.92 -2.49 -2.56
N ASP A 55 -5.40 -1.84 -1.51
CA ASP A 55 -5.23 -2.30 -0.13
C ASP A 55 -6.57 -2.32 0.60
N GLY A 56 -6.83 -3.42 1.29
CA GLY A 56 -8.00 -3.69 2.11
C GLY A 56 -7.73 -3.57 3.62
N LEU A 57 -6.53 -3.15 4.03
CA LEU A 57 -6.02 -3.19 5.41
C LEU A 57 -6.97 -2.60 6.46
N GLN A 58 -7.71 -1.54 6.09
CA GLN A 58 -8.66 -0.85 6.98
C GLN A 58 -10.05 -1.50 7.04
N SER A 59 -10.24 -2.67 6.42
CA SER A 59 -11.49 -3.41 6.49
C SER A 59 -11.71 -3.99 7.89
N GLU A 60 -12.95 -3.98 8.36
CA GLU A 60 -13.31 -4.41 9.71
C GLU A 60 -14.28 -5.59 9.69
N GLY A 61 -14.00 -6.57 10.58
CA GLY A 61 -14.86 -7.72 10.82
C GLY A 61 -15.96 -7.45 11.84
N VAL A 62 -16.86 -8.42 12.01
CA VAL A 62 -17.96 -8.34 12.99
C VAL A 62 -17.52 -9.03 14.28
N ASP A 63 -17.78 -8.41 15.44
CA ASP A 63 -17.59 -9.03 16.77
C ASP A 63 -16.21 -9.67 16.99
N SER A 64 -15.14 -9.00 16.55
CA SER A 64 -13.73 -9.47 16.64
C SER A 64 -13.39 -10.71 15.81
N GLN A 65 -14.24 -11.07 14.84
CA GLN A 65 -13.97 -12.16 13.91
C GLN A 65 -13.01 -11.72 12.81
N SER A 66 -12.16 -12.66 12.37
CA SER A 66 -11.22 -12.40 11.28
C SER A 66 -11.93 -12.02 9.97
N VAL A 67 -11.27 -11.18 9.18
CA VAL A 67 -11.71 -10.74 7.86
C VAL A 67 -11.03 -11.57 6.79
N SER A 68 -11.76 -11.91 5.72
CA SER A 68 -11.20 -12.42 4.46
C SER A 68 -11.61 -11.53 3.30
N TYR A 69 -10.82 -11.52 2.22
CA TYR A 69 -10.94 -10.56 1.13
C TYR A 69 -11.33 -11.26 -0.18
N MET A 70 -12.15 -10.59 -0.98
CA MET A 70 -12.52 -11.01 -2.33
C MET A 70 -12.50 -9.80 -3.26
N TRP A 71 -11.46 -9.70 -4.07
CA TRP A 71 -11.25 -8.63 -5.02
C TRP A 71 -11.64 -9.04 -6.45
N GLU A 72 -12.17 -8.09 -7.22
CA GLU A 72 -12.49 -8.27 -8.64
C GLU A 72 -12.15 -7.02 -9.44
N ILE A 73 -11.63 -7.17 -10.67
CA ILE A 73 -11.63 -6.08 -11.66
C ILE A 73 -12.98 -6.12 -12.38
N SER A 74 -13.94 -5.35 -11.89
CA SER A 74 -15.33 -5.32 -12.37
C SER A 74 -15.50 -4.58 -13.70
N ASN A 75 -14.59 -3.67 -14.03
CA ASN A 75 -14.52 -3.00 -15.33
C ASN A 75 -13.06 -2.78 -15.76
N LYS A 76 -12.78 -2.96 -17.04
CA LYS A 76 -11.49 -2.64 -17.66
C LYS A 76 -11.69 -2.29 -19.15
N PRO A 77 -10.74 -1.60 -19.80
CA PRO A 77 -10.86 -1.25 -21.22
C PRO A 77 -11.09 -2.46 -22.13
N ASP A 78 -11.85 -2.28 -23.21
CA ASP A 78 -12.11 -3.34 -24.19
C ASP A 78 -10.79 -3.88 -24.77
N GLY A 79 -10.59 -5.20 -24.69
CA GLY A 79 -9.36 -5.86 -25.13
C GLY A 79 -8.28 -5.97 -24.05
N SER A 80 -8.47 -5.37 -22.87
CA SER A 80 -7.55 -5.52 -21.75
C SER A 80 -7.53 -6.97 -21.23
N ALA A 81 -6.34 -7.53 -21.08
CA ALA A 81 -6.06 -8.82 -20.45
C ALA A 81 -5.71 -8.71 -18.96
N ALA A 82 -5.64 -7.50 -18.40
CA ALA A 82 -5.30 -7.28 -16.99
C ALA A 82 -6.12 -8.13 -16.02
N SER A 83 -5.45 -8.65 -14.99
CA SER A 83 -6.02 -9.46 -13.90
C SER A 83 -5.31 -9.16 -12.58
N LEU A 84 -6.01 -9.32 -11.46
CA LEU A 84 -5.41 -9.21 -10.13
C LEU A 84 -4.50 -10.40 -9.85
N ASN A 85 -3.36 -10.14 -9.20
CA ASN A 85 -2.64 -11.17 -8.46
C ASN A 85 -3.36 -11.43 -7.14
N ASN A 86 -3.32 -12.67 -6.66
CA ASN A 86 -3.77 -13.07 -5.32
C ASN A 86 -5.01 -12.29 -4.81
N ALA A 87 -6.13 -12.41 -5.54
CA ALA A 87 -7.35 -11.62 -5.33
C ALA A 87 -8.03 -11.84 -3.95
N ASN A 88 -7.45 -12.66 -3.08
CA ASN A 88 -7.91 -12.94 -1.74
C ASN A 88 -6.96 -12.39 -0.65
N SER A 89 -5.87 -11.74 -1.04
CA SER A 89 -4.95 -11.06 -0.13
C SER A 89 -5.55 -9.74 0.38
N VAL A 90 -5.02 -9.27 1.52
CA VAL A 90 -5.28 -7.93 2.03
C VAL A 90 -4.90 -6.85 1.02
N ALA A 91 -3.82 -7.03 0.26
CA ALA A 91 -3.34 -6.02 -0.68
C ALA A 91 -2.88 -6.63 -2.02
N PRO A 92 -3.83 -6.94 -2.93
CA PRO A 92 -3.48 -7.40 -4.26
C PRO A 92 -3.01 -6.24 -5.16
N TYR A 93 -2.55 -6.60 -6.34
CA TYR A 93 -2.12 -5.70 -7.39
C TYR A 93 -2.51 -6.22 -8.76
N PHE A 94 -2.50 -5.35 -9.75
CA PHE A 94 -2.58 -5.70 -11.16
C PHE A 94 -1.68 -4.77 -11.98
N THR A 95 -1.45 -5.12 -13.24
CA THR A 95 -0.78 -4.23 -14.20
C THR A 95 -1.78 -3.90 -15.30
N PRO A 96 -2.22 -2.64 -15.44
CA PRO A 96 -3.07 -2.24 -16.55
C PRO A 96 -2.24 -2.27 -17.84
N ASP A 97 -2.82 -2.82 -18.88
CA ASP A 97 -2.20 -3.04 -20.18
C ASP A 97 -2.76 -2.13 -21.29
N LEU A 98 -3.77 -1.30 -20.96
CA LEU A 98 -4.38 -0.35 -21.86
C LEU A 98 -4.72 0.96 -21.14
N VAL A 99 -4.72 2.05 -21.90
CA VAL A 99 -5.23 3.35 -21.42
C VAL A 99 -6.74 3.24 -21.18
N GLY A 100 -7.21 3.80 -20.08
CA GLY A 100 -8.63 3.88 -19.76
C GLY A 100 -8.94 3.64 -18.28
N ASN A 101 -10.22 3.48 -17.97
CA ASN A 101 -10.68 3.31 -16.59
C ASN A 101 -10.72 1.83 -16.19
N TYR A 102 -10.07 1.50 -15.08
CA TYR A 102 -10.18 0.20 -14.41
C TYR A 102 -11.01 0.40 -13.13
N THR A 103 -11.97 -0.47 -12.88
CA THR A 103 -12.81 -0.44 -11.69
C THR A 103 -12.61 -1.73 -10.91
N LEU A 104 -12.33 -1.57 -9.63
CA LEU A 104 -11.98 -2.62 -8.67
C LEU A 104 -13.10 -2.70 -7.66
N ASP A 105 -13.61 -3.91 -7.42
CA ASP A 105 -14.60 -4.19 -6.40
C ASP A 105 -13.96 -4.99 -5.27
N LEU A 106 -14.32 -4.69 -4.02
CA LEU A 106 -13.97 -5.46 -2.84
C LEU A 106 -15.24 -5.87 -2.10
N VAL A 107 -15.32 -7.15 -1.76
CA VAL A 107 -16.21 -7.70 -0.74
C VAL A 107 -15.34 -8.35 0.33
N THR A 108 -15.63 -8.08 1.60
CA THR A 108 -15.00 -8.78 2.72
C THR A 108 -15.97 -9.74 3.37
N GLN A 109 -15.47 -10.85 3.91
CA GLN A 109 -16.28 -11.81 4.65
C GLN A 109 -15.77 -11.96 6.07
N SER A 110 -16.68 -11.86 7.04
CA SER A 110 -16.40 -12.01 8.47
C SER A 110 -17.57 -12.70 9.17
N GLY A 111 -17.29 -13.69 10.02
CA GLY A 111 -18.33 -14.44 10.74
C GLY A 111 -19.36 -15.14 9.83
N GLY A 112 -18.96 -15.53 8.62
CA GLY A 112 -19.84 -16.15 7.61
C GLY A 112 -20.82 -15.20 6.94
N LYS A 113 -20.59 -13.88 7.01
CA LYS A 113 -21.36 -12.85 6.32
C LYS A 113 -20.46 -11.99 5.45
N ASP A 114 -20.98 -11.63 4.29
CA ASP A 114 -20.32 -10.72 3.36
C ASP A 114 -20.66 -9.26 3.72
N SER A 115 -19.69 -8.37 3.52
CA SER A 115 -19.87 -6.92 3.58
C SER A 115 -20.73 -6.43 2.40
N GLU A 116 -21.16 -5.17 2.48
CA GLU A 116 -21.51 -4.46 1.25
C GLU A 116 -20.30 -4.37 0.33
N LYS A 117 -20.55 -4.40 -0.98
CA LYS A 117 -19.50 -4.26 -1.99
C LYS A 117 -19.04 -2.81 -2.07
N VAL A 118 -17.74 -2.59 -1.96
CA VAL A 118 -17.11 -1.27 -2.20
C VAL A 118 -16.41 -1.29 -3.54
N THR A 119 -16.43 -0.15 -4.23
CA THR A 119 -15.89 0.00 -5.58
C THR A 119 -14.93 1.17 -5.65
N HIS A 120 -13.80 0.99 -6.32
CA HIS A 120 -12.77 2.01 -6.56
C HIS A 120 -12.45 2.11 -8.05
N SER A 121 -12.26 3.31 -8.58
CA SER A 121 -11.91 3.52 -10.00
C SER A 121 -10.54 4.14 -10.16
N ILE A 122 -9.79 3.64 -11.13
CA ILE A 122 -8.41 3.99 -11.41
C ILE A 122 -8.32 4.43 -12.87
N ASN A 123 -7.93 5.69 -13.09
CA ASN A 123 -7.73 6.23 -14.42
C ASN A 123 -6.30 5.94 -14.90
N VAL A 124 -6.17 5.14 -15.95
CA VAL A 124 -4.87 4.76 -16.51
C VAL A 124 -4.57 5.62 -17.73
N SER A 125 -3.43 6.31 -17.69
CA SER A 125 -2.92 7.16 -18.77
C SER A 125 -1.72 6.53 -19.49
N ASP A 126 -1.35 7.09 -20.64
CA ASP A 126 -0.17 6.66 -21.39
C ASP A 126 1.11 6.97 -20.61
N ALA A 127 2.13 6.14 -20.77
CA ALA A 127 3.44 6.32 -20.15
C ALA A 127 4.14 7.62 -20.61
N ASN A 128 3.74 8.21 -21.74
CA ASN A 128 4.40 9.40 -22.31
C ASN A 128 3.67 10.73 -22.06
N THR A 129 2.59 10.74 -21.27
CA THR A 129 1.82 11.97 -20.96
C THR A 129 1.90 12.28 -19.49
N ASN A 130 2.27 13.50 -19.08
CA ASN A 130 2.32 13.87 -17.67
C ASN A 130 0.98 13.67 -16.94
N THR A 131 1.02 13.16 -15.72
CA THR A 131 -0.11 13.12 -14.77
C THR A 131 0.16 14.15 -13.69
N GLN A 132 -0.86 14.92 -13.32
CA GLN A 132 -0.72 15.81 -12.16
C GLN A 132 -0.38 15.03 -10.88
N PRO A 133 0.36 15.65 -9.93
CA PRO A 133 0.59 15.05 -8.63
C PRO A 133 -0.72 14.80 -7.89
N ILE A 134 -0.70 13.82 -6.99
CA ILE A 134 -1.79 13.57 -6.06
C ILE A 134 -1.31 13.96 -4.67
N ILE A 135 -2.11 14.77 -3.97
CA ILE A 135 -1.89 15.06 -2.55
C ILE A 135 -2.73 14.08 -1.73
N ASN A 136 -2.08 13.48 -0.73
CA ASN A 136 -2.75 12.77 0.35
C ASN A 136 -2.18 13.31 1.66
N LEU A 137 -3.06 13.76 2.56
CA LEU A 137 -2.67 14.37 3.83
C LEU A 137 -3.04 13.46 5.00
N ASP A 138 -2.05 13.18 5.83
CA ASP A 138 -2.24 12.45 7.08
C ASP A 138 -1.89 13.40 8.23
N ILE A 139 -2.91 14.10 8.72
CA ILE A 139 -2.76 15.19 9.69
C ILE A 139 -3.80 15.00 10.80
N PRO A 140 -3.36 15.05 12.09
CA PRO A 140 -4.28 15.02 13.21
C PRO A 140 -5.30 16.16 13.13
N ALA A 141 -6.58 15.82 13.26
CA ALA A 141 -7.66 16.80 13.18
C ALA A 141 -7.70 17.72 14.42
N ASN A 142 -7.29 17.22 15.58
CA ASN A 142 -7.37 17.93 16.85
C ASN A 142 -6.04 17.81 17.60
N VAL A 143 -5.62 18.90 18.25
CA VAL A 143 -4.32 19.01 18.92
C VAL A 143 -4.48 19.87 20.17
N ALA A 144 -3.89 19.51 21.30
CA ALA A 144 -3.94 20.38 22.48
C ALA A 144 -3.09 21.66 22.28
N ILE A 145 -3.52 22.78 22.87
CA ILE A 145 -2.73 24.02 22.86
C ILE A 145 -1.33 23.82 23.44
N GLY A 146 -0.34 24.47 22.82
CA GLY A 146 1.07 24.37 23.21
C GLY A 146 1.81 23.17 22.64
N LYS A 147 1.13 22.31 21.88
CA LYS A 147 1.73 21.16 21.18
C LYS A 147 2.05 21.47 19.73
N THR A 148 3.11 20.80 19.27
CA THR A 148 3.49 20.81 17.86
C THR A 148 2.75 19.68 17.17
N VAL A 149 2.08 19.99 16.06
CA VAL A 149 1.54 18.99 15.13
C VAL A 149 2.49 18.84 13.95
N ASP A 150 2.69 17.59 13.55
CA ASP A 150 3.44 17.23 12.35
C ASP A 150 2.48 17.15 11.17
N LEU A 151 2.65 18.07 10.22
CA LEU A 151 1.91 18.08 8.97
C LEU A 151 2.65 17.17 7.99
N ARG A 152 2.09 16.01 7.66
CA ARG A 152 2.71 15.04 6.75
C ARG A 152 1.92 14.95 5.46
N SER A 153 2.63 15.09 4.34
CA SER A 153 2.12 14.78 3.01
C SER A 153 2.64 13.43 2.56
N GLN A 154 1.73 12.59 2.06
CA GLN A 154 2.04 11.38 1.29
C GLN A 154 1.83 11.64 -0.21
N ALA A 155 2.07 12.87 -0.66
CA ALA A 155 1.92 13.17 -2.08
C ALA A 155 2.88 12.33 -2.92
N TYR A 156 2.38 11.87 -4.06
CA TYR A 156 3.14 11.10 -5.02
C TYR A 156 2.77 11.55 -6.43
N ASP A 157 3.64 11.20 -7.35
CA ASP A 157 3.45 11.42 -8.77
C ASP A 157 3.43 10.07 -9.49
N ALA A 158 2.48 9.89 -10.41
CA ALA A 158 2.33 8.61 -11.11
C ALA A 158 3.37 8.42 -12.22
N ASP A 159 3.97 9.50 -12.70
CA ASP A 159 5.07 9.51 -13.66
C ASP A 159 6.43 9.36 -12.97
N GLY A 160 6.48 9.45 -11.63
CA GLY A 160 7.71 9.38 -10.85
C GLY A 160 8.49 10.70 -10.82
N ASP A 161 7.84 11.81 -11.20
CA ASP A 161 8.47 13.12 -11.23
C ASP A 161 8.82 13.64 -9.83
N VAL A 162 9.88 14.45 -9.76
CA VAL A 162 10.36 15.03 -8.50
C VAL A 162 9.41 16.10 -8.02
N LEU A 163 8.84 15.90 -6.84
CA LEU A 163 7.88 16.82 -6.24
C LEU A 163 8.53 17.95 -5.43
N THR A 164 7.96 19.14 -5.56
CA THR A 164 8.23 20.31 -4.72
C THR A 164 7.01 20.66 -3.87
N PHE A 165 7.23 21.17 -2.66
CA PHE A 165 6.19 21.34 -1.65
C PHE A 165 6.18 22.78 -1.11
N GLN A 166 4.98 23.30 -0.83
CA GLN A 166 4.83 24.55 -0.11
C GLN A 166 3.56 24.55 0.75
N TRP A 167 3.75 24.59 2.06
CA TRP A 167 2.73 24.83 3.07
C TRP A 167 2.54 26.33 3.29
N ALA A 168 1.28 26.76 3.41
CA ALA A 168 0.90 28.12 3.74
C ALA A 168 -0.27 28.14 4.74
N LEU A 169 -0.27 29.10 5.65
CA LEU A 169 -1.42 29.39 6.51
C LEU A 169 -2.40 30.28 5.75
N LEU A 170 -3.65 29.83 5.60
CA LEU A 170 -4.73 30.60 5.00
C LEU A 170 -5.48 31.44 6.03
N SER A 171 -5.82 30.85 7.17
CA SER A 171 -6.50 31.54 8.27
C SER A 171 -6.13 30.96 9.63
N SER A 172 -6.20 31.79 10.66
CA SER A 172 -6.02 31.40 12.06
C SER A 172 -6.96 32.22 12.96
N PRO A 173 -7.14 31.81 14.23
CA PRO A 173 -7.88 32.59 15.21
C PRO A 173 -7.30 34.00 15.40
N ASN A 174 -8.14 34.96 15.77
CA ASN A 174 -7.71 36.34 16.01
C ASN A 174 -6.61 36.40 17.07
N ASN A 175 -5.50 37.08 16.75
CA ASN A 175 -4.32 37.22 17.60
C ASN A 175 -3.65 35.88 17.97
N ALA A 176 -3.82 34.83 17.15
CA ALA A 176 -3.16 33.55 17.36
C ALA A 176 -1.63 33.71 17.41
N THR A 177 -1.02 33.12 18.43
CA THR A 177 0.45 32.98 18.50
C THR A 177 0.83 31.60 17.98
N MET A 178 1.27 31.55 16.72
CA MET A 178 1.61 30.30 16.04
C MET A 178 2.98 30.34 15.36
N LYS A 179 3.57 29.16 15.15
CA LYS A 179 4.82 28.97 14.40
C LYS A 179 4.68 27.81 13.42
N LEU A 180 4.90 28.08 12.13
CA LEU A 180 4.97 27.08 11.05
C LEU A 180 6.44 26.98 10.61
N THR A 181 7.03 25.79 10.69
CA THR A 181 8.40 25.52 10.26
C THR A 181 8.43 24.43 9.20
N ASN A 182 9.54 24.37 8.44
CA ASN A 182 9.73 23.38 7.37
C ASN A 182 8.61 23.45 6.31
N SER A 183 8.15 24.66 5.98
CA SER A 183 7.01 24.84 5.07
C SER A 183 7.30 24.47 3.62
N ALA A 184 8.55 24.24 3.22
CA ALA A 184 8.93 23.89 1.85
C ALA A 184 9.29 22.40 1.68
N THR A 185 8.89 21.55 2.63
CA THR A 185 9.19 20.11 2.65
C THR A 185 7.90 19.29 2.72
N PRO A 186 7.93 17.99 2.36
CA PRO A 186 6.77 17.10 2.48
C PRO A 186 6.26 16.99 3.93
N THR A 187 7.13 17.26 4.92
CA THR A 187 6.77 17.39 6.32
C THR A 187 6.95 18.83 6.80
N ALA A 188 5.95 19.37 7.50
CA ALA A 188 6.02 20.69 8.16
C ALA A 188 5.59 20.55 9.63
N ASN A 189 5.90 21.54 10.47
CA ASN A 189 5.46 21.52 11.86
C ASN A 189 4.69 22.80 12.18
N LEU A 190 3.51 22.66 12.76
CA LEU A 190 2.70 23.76 13.26
C LEU A 190 2.66 23.69 14.79
N LEU A 191 2.91 24.81 15.45
CA LEU A 191 2.76 24.98 16.90
C LEU A 191 1.84 26.18 17.15
N SER A 192 0.87 26.04 18.04
CA SER A 192 0.06 27.17 18.50
C SER A 192 -0.32 27.06 19.97
N ASN A 193 -0.43 28.22 20.65
CA ASN A 193 -0.94 28.34 22.02
C ASN A 193 -2.36 28.94 22.06
N THR A 194 -3.02 29.07 20.92
CA THR A 194 -4.35 29.68 20.83
C THR A 194 -5.33 28.67 20.27
N ALA A 195 -6.37 28.36 21.04
CA ALA A 195 -7.43 27.45 20.62
C ALA A 195 -8.18 27.98 19.40
N GLY A 196 -8.69 27.06 18.58
CA GLY A 196 -9.43 27.32 17.35
C GLY A 196 -8.78 26.72 16.11
N ASP A 197 -9.39 26.99 14.96
CA ASP A 197 -9.07 26.34 13.70
C ASP A 197 -8.02 27.10 12.90
N TYR A 198 -7.03 26.36 12.40
CA TYR A 198 -5.97 26.83 11.52
C TYR A 198 -6.16 26.16 10.17
N GLN A 199 -6.54 26.94 9.16
CA GLN A 199 -6.64 26.44 7.79
C GLN A 199 -5.28 26.60 7.11
N LEU A 200 -4.74 25.49 6.64
CA LEU A 200 -3.49 25.43 5.89
C LEU A 200 -3.77 24.97 4.47
N LYS A 201 -2.84 25.32 3.58
CA LYS A 201 -2.82 24.88 2.19
C LYS A 201 -1.47 24.25 1.90
N LEU A 202 -1.46 23.00 1.43
CA LEU A 202 -0.30 22.42 0.78
C LEU A 202 -0.43 22.63 -0.73
N THR A 203 0.65 23.10 -1.35
CA THR A 203 0.82 23.17 -2.81
C THR A 203 1.93 22.21 -3.21
N VAL A 204 1.67 21.37 -4.22
CA VAL A 204 2.63 20.39 -4.75
C VAL A 204 2.77 20.56 -6.26
N SER A 205 4.00 20.50 -6.77
CA SER A 205 4.32 20.56 -8.20
C SER A 205 5.39 19.53 -8.57
N ASP A 206 5.18 18.86 -9.71
CA ASP A 206 6.11 17.97 -10.42
C ASP A 206 7.08 18.72 -11.37
N GLY A 207 6.95 20.04 -11.49
CA GLY A 207 7.68 20.88 -12.45
C GLY A 207 6.97 21.12 -13.78
N TYR A 208 5.85 20.43 -14.04
CA TYR A 208 5.00 20.60 -15.23
C TYR A 208 3.63 21.18 -14.86
N GLU A 209 3.00 20.64 -13.82
CA GLU A 209 1.70 21.01 -13.28
C GLU A 209 1.80 21.34 -11.78
N THR A 210 0.74 21.92 -11.22
CA THR A 210 0.67 22.25 -9.80
C THR A 210 -0.73 22.03 -9.26
N ILE A 211 -0.83 21.31 -8.14
CA ILE A 211 -2.07 21.08 -7.40
C ILE A 211 -1.96 21.66 -5.99
N SER A 212 -3.10 21.86 -5.33
CA SER A 212 -3.14 22.22 -3.92
C SER A 212 -4.30 21.57 -3.19
N GLU A 213 -4.10 21.34 -1.90
CA GLU A 213 -5.11 20.81 -0.99
C GLU A 213 -5.12 21.64 0.30
N GLU A 214 -6.30 21.83 0.88
CA GLU A 214 -6.51 22.57 2.12
C GLU A 214 -6.83 21.60 3.26
N VAL A 215 -6.27 21.88 4.44
CA VAL A 215 -6.49 21.09 5.65
C VAL A 215 -6.75 22.01 6.83
N THR A 216 -7.57 21.57 7.77
CA THR A 216 -7.83 22.29 9.02
C THR A 216 -7.22 21.53 10.19
N VAL A 217 -6.43 22.23 11.01
CA VAL A 217 -5.96 21.76 12.31
C VAL A 217 -6.71 22.51 13.40
N SER A 218 -7.40 21.80 14.28
CA SER A 218 -8.14 22.40 15.40
C SER A 218 -7.33 22.30 16.70
N TYR A 219 -6.91 23.44 17.25
CA TYR A 219 -6.30 23.48 18.57
C TYR A 219 -7.35 23.56 19.67
N SER A 220 -7.32 22.65 20.64
CA SER A 220 -8.27 22.58 21.76
C SER A 220 -7.61 22.93 23.09
N ALA A 221 -8.38 23.56 23.98
CA ALA A 221 -8.05 23.69 25.39
C ALA A 221 -8.66 22.55 26.25
N ASP A 222 -9.58 21.79 25.67
CA ASP A 222 -10.18 20.60 26.28
C ASP A 222 -9.33 19.35 25.95
N ASN A 223 -9.74 18.20 26.51
CA ASN A 223 -9.10 16.92 26.22
C ASN A 223 -9.22 16.52 24.73
N VAL A 224 -8.18 15.88 24.19
CA VAL A 224 -8.07 15.45 22.80
C VAL A 224 -7.75 13.95 22.77
N ALA A 225 -8.45 13.20 21.91
CA ALA A 225 -8.20 11.76 21.79
C ALA A 225 -6.72 11.47 21.44
N PRO A 226 -6.13 10.41 22.01
CA PRO A 226 -4.76 10.04 21.71
C PRO A 226 -4.59 9.53 20.27
N GLU A 227 -3.35 9.42 19.82
CA GLU A 227 -2.94 8.91 18.51
C GLU A 227 -2.16 7.60 18.69
N ALA A 228 -2.71 6.51 18.12
CA ALA A 228 -2.06 5.21 18.10
C ALA A 228 -0.93 5.23 17.06
N SER A 229 0.24 4.73 17.43
CA SER A 229 1.36 4.55 16.50
C SER A 229 2.11 3.28 16.86
N VAL A 230 2.39 2.47 15.84
CA VAL A 230 3.07 1.19 15.99
C VAL A 230 4.30 1.15 15.09
N SER A 231 5.43 0.76 15.68
CA SER A 231 6.59 0.32 14.93
C SER A 231 6.73 -1.19 15.06
N ASN A 232 7.02 -1.85 13.93
CA ASN A 232 7.25 -3.29 13.90
C ASN A 232 8.15 -3.62 12.70
N LYS A 233 8.89 -4.74 12.82
CA LYS A 233 9.29 -5.46 11.61
C LYS A 233 8.01 -5.93 10.92
N GLN A 234 7.92 -5.73 9.62
CA GLN A 234 6.70 -6.08 8.88
C GLN A 234 6.59 -7.59 8.63
N THR A 235 7.66 -8.34 8.88
CA THR A 235 7.87 -9.67 8.29
C THR A 235 8.80 -10.54 9.12
N PHE A 236 8.50 -11.84 9.12
CA PHE A 236 9.10 -12.81 10.03
C PHE A 236 9.10 -14.20 9.42
N GLU A 237 10.09 -15.01 9.79
CA GLU A 237 10.04 -16.43 9.50
C GLU A 237 8.97 -17.12 10.37
N LEU A 238 8.37 -18.18 9.85
CA LEU A 238 7.35 -18.95 10.56
C LEU A 238 7.88 -19.41 11.93
N GLY A 239 7.17 -19.04 12.99
CA GLY A 239 7.57 -19.35 14.37
C GLY A 239 8.53 -18.34 15.01
N GLU A 240 9.03 -17.33 14.28
CA GLU A 240 9.68 -16.17 14.89
C GLU A 240 8.64 -15.26 15.56
N SER A 241 9.04 -14.59 16.66
CA SER A 241 8.18 -13.65 17.35
C SER A 241 8.30 -12.25 16.75
N ALA A 242 7.19 -11.71 16.25
CA ALA A 242 7.03 -10.30 15.95
C ALA A 242 6.95 -9.48 17.25
N LEU A 243 7.95 -8.62 17.46
CA LEU A 243 7.90 -7.60 18.50
C LEU A 243 7.15 -6.39 17.96
N LEU A 244 5.97 -6.14 18.53
CA LEU A 244 5.19 -4.94 18.25
C LEU A 244 5.60 -3.87 19.26
N ASP A 245 5.87 -2.65 18.81
CA ASP A 245 6.26 -1.56 19.69
C ASP A 245 5.38 -0.33 19.46
N ALA A 246 4.40 -0.15 20.34
CA ALA A 246 3.47 0.97 20.33
C ALA A 246 3.90 2.15 21.21
N THR A 247 5.15 2.17 21.70
CA THR A 247 5.62 3.26 22.58
C THR A 247 5.76 4.62 21.88
N ALA A 248 5.61 4.67 20.56
CA ALA A 248 5.48 5.89 19.78
C ALA A 248 4.05 6.48 19.80
N SER A 249 3.07 5.78 20.37
CA SER A 249 1.72 6.31 20.56
C SER A 249 1.78 7.53 21.49
N THR A 250 0.99 8.56 21.18
CA THR A 250 1.04 9.83 21.91
C THR A 250 -0.35 10.25 22.36
N ASP A 251 -0.37 11.06 23.41
CA ASP A 251 -1.56 11.78 23.84
C ASP A 251 -1.33 13.28 23.69
N GLY A 252 -2.33 13.99 23.15
CA GLY A 252 -2.22 15.44 22.92
C GLY A 252 -2.07 16.23 24.21
N ASN A 253 -2.58 15.71 25.32
CA ASN A 253 -2.62 16.33 26.64
C ASN A 253 -1.51 15.80 27.58
N ASP A 254 -0.64 14.91 27.09
CA ASP A 254 0.35 14.13 27.85
C ASP A 254 -0.26 13.22 28.94
N ASP A 255 -1.52 12.84 28.79
CA ASP A 255 -2.18 11.91 29.70
C ASP A 255 -1.65 10.48 29.53
N GLN A 256 -1.84 9.65 30.58
CA GLN A 256 -1.40 8.27 30.53
C GLN A 256 -2.30 7.46 29.60
N ILE A 257 -1.71 6.86 28.56
CA ILE A 257 -2.45 6.01 27.61
C ILE A 257 -2.48 4.54 28.02
N THR A 258 -3.57 3.88 27.64
CA THR A 258 -3.79 2.42 27.68
C THR A 258 -3.92 1.89 26.25
N TYR A 259 -3.65 0.59 26.06
CA TYR A 259 -3.58 -0.04 24.74
C TYR A 259 -4.67 -1.11 24.59
N GLU A 260 -5.20 -1.26 23.39
CA GLU A 260 -6.12 -2.33 23.00
C GLU A 260 -5.71 -2.87 21.64
N TRP A 261 -5.17 -4.09 21.63
CA TRP A 261 -4.77 -4.78 20.41
C TRP A 261 -5.78 -5.84 19.99
N LYS A 262 -5.98 -6.01 18.67
CA LYS A 262 -6.81 -7.07 18.10
C LYS A 262 -6.14 -7.70 16.88
N VAL A 263 -6.39 -8.99 16.67
CA VAL A 263 -6.12 -9.67 15.40
C VAL A 263 -7.34 -9.46 14.50
N VAL A 264 -7.17 -8.74 13.40
CA VAL A 264 -8.23 -8.36 12.44
C VAL A 264 -8.35 -9.39 11.31
N SER A 265 -7.23 -9.90 10.81
CA SER A 265 -7.19 -10.91 9.77
C SER A 265 -5.99 -11.82 9.99
N GLN A 266 -6.13 -13.08 9.59
CA GLN A 266 -5.06 -14.06 9.64
C GLN A 266 -5.33 -15.17 8.60
N PRO A 267 -4.33 -15.97 8.20
CA PRO A 267 -4.51 -17.06 7.25
C PRO A 267 -5.60 -18.04 7.70
N GLU A 268 -6.26 -18.69 6.73
CA GLU A 268 -7.30 -19.67 7.03
C GLU A 268 -6.75 -20.80 7.92
N ASN A 269 -7.47 -21.13 9.00
CA ASN A 269 -7.07 -22.10 10.03
C ASN A 269 -5.91 -21.66 10.95
N SER A 270 -5.43 -20.42 10.84
CA SER A 270 -4.53 -19.84 11.84
C SER A 270 -5.19 -19.79 13.22
N THR A 271 -4.39 -20.01 14.26
CA THR A 271 -4.75 -19.91 15.67
C THR A 271 -3.85 -18.94 16.43
N ALA A 272 -2.98 -18.21 15.74
CA ALA A 272 -2.06 -17.25 16.34
C ALA A 272 -2.78 -16.19 17.19
N THR A 273 -2.21 -15.86 18.34
CA THR A 273 -2.73 -14.85 19.26
C THR A 273 -1.62 -13.96 19.77
N LEU A 274 -1.98 -12.74 20.15
CA LEU A 274 -1.08 -11.83 20.87
C LEU A 274 -0.76 -12.35 22.27
N SER A 275 0.46 -12.12 22.75
CA SER A 275 0.85 -12.46 24.13
C SER A 275 0.09 -11.64 25.18
N SER A 276 -0.33 -10.43 24.80
CA SER A 276 -1.15 -9.52 25.59
C SER A 276 -1.91 -8.60 24.65
N THR A 277 -3.15 -8.23 25.01
CA THR A 277 -3.93 -7.26 24.25
C THR A 277 -3.84 -5.85 24.82
N THR A 278 -3.12 -5.64 25.94
CA THR A 278 -3.11 -4.36 26.67
C THR A 278 -1.72 -3.83 27.00
N GLU A 279 -0.66 -4.55 26.62
CA GLU A 279 0.71 -4.08 26.78
C GLU A 279 1.13 -3.16 25.62
N ALA A 280 2.06 -2.24 25.88
CA ALA A 280 2.65 -1.40 24.83
C ALA A 280 3.54 -2.19 23.86
N LYS A 281 4.06 -3.34 24.31
CA LYS A 281 4.98 -4.18 23.52
C LYS A 281 4.61 -5.67 23.57
N PRO A 282 3.44 -6.07 23.04
CA PRO A 282 3.09 -7.47 22.97
C PRO A 282 3.94 -8.19 21.92
N ASN A 283 4.06 -9.50 22.09
CA ASN A 283 4.63 -10.40 21.10
C ASN A 283 3.50 -11.03 20.29
N PHE A 284 3.77 -11.27 19.01
CA PHE A 284 2.91 -12.02 18.12
C PHE A 284 3.73 -13.08 17.38
N THR A 285 3.37 -14.36 17.44
CA THR A 285 4.08 -15.42 16.73
C THR A 285 3.15 -16.01 15.67
N PRO A 286 3.42 -15.79 14.37
CA PRO A 286 2.69 -16.45 13.30
C PRO A 286 2.82 -17.96 13.37
N ASP A 287 1.73 -18.67 13.09
CA ASP A 287 1.65 -20.14 13.08
C ASP A 287 1.39 -20.72 11.68
N LEU A 288 1.11 -19.88 10.68
CA LEU A 288 0.98 -20.22 9.27
C LEU A 288 1.67 -19.16 8.39
N ILE A 289 2.02 -19.55 7.16
CA ILE A 289 2.52 -18.63 6.13
C ILE A 289 1.37 -17.75 5.64
N GLY A 290 1.66 -16.47 5.42
CA GLY A 290 0.71 -15.51 4.85
C GLY A 290 0.60 -14.21 5.65
N ASP A 291 -0.43 -13.44 5.31
CA ASP A 291 -0.67 -12.12 5.88
C ASP A 291 -1.53 -12.19 7.14
N TYR A 292 -1.10 -11.45 8.15
CA TYR A 292 -1.84 -11.15 9.36
C TYR A 292 -2.08 -9.65 9.42
N VAL A 293 -3.27 -9.23 9.82
CA VAL A 293 -3.60 -7.84 10.09
C VAL A 293 -3.93 -7.70 11.56
N LEU A 294 -3.29 -6.77 12.24
CA LEU A 294 -3.61 -6.40 13.62
C LEU A 294 -4.07 -4.94 13.65
N SER A 295 -4.86 -4.60 14.66
CA SER A 295 -5.21 -3.21 14.96
C SER A 295 -4.80 -2.84 16.37
N LEU A 296 -4.38 -1.60 16.57
CA LEU A 296 -4.17 -0.95 17.86
C LEU A 296 -5.13 0.24 18.01
N ALA A 297 -5.84 0.30 19.13
CA ALA A 297 -6.41 1.54 19.65
C ALA A 297 -5.73 1.91 20.97
N VAL A 298 -5.58 3.21 21.23
CA VAL A 298 -5.11 3.72 22.53
C VAL A 298 -6.15 4.63 23.17
N SER A 299 -6.17 4.70 24.51
CA SER A 299 -7.13 5.51 25.26
C SER A 299 -6.46 6.20 26.45
N ASP A 300 -6.76 7.48 26.63
CA ASP A 300 -6.37 8.32 27.77
C ASP A 300 -7.28 8.12 29.02
N GLY A 301 -8.31 7.27 28.90
CA GLY A 301 -9.32 7.01 29.94
C GLY A 301 -10.64 7.78 29.76
N GLU A 302 -10.69 8.78 28.87
CA GLU A 302 -11.90 9.53 28.52
C GLU A 302 -12.27 9.38 27.04
N LEU A 303 -11.27 9.43 26.16
CA LEU A 303 -11.36 9.31 24.72
C LEU A 303 -10.52 8.12 24.21
N THR A 304 -10.83 7.66 23.01
CA THR A 304 -10.13 6.55 22.34
C THR A 304 -9.71 6.98 20.95
N SER A 305 -8.50 6.60 20.55
CA SER A 305 -7.96 6.86 19.23
C SER A 305 -8.77 6.16 18.13
N LYS A 306 -8.52 6.55 16.87
CA LYS A 306 -8.82 5.67 15.74
C LYS A 306 -7.91 4.42 15.81
N ASN A 307 -8.33 3.36 15.13
CA ASN A 307 -7.49 2.18 14.96
C ASN A 307 -6.29 2.48 14.06
N GLU A 308 -5.10 2.12 14.52
CA GLU A 308 -3.89 1.97 13.71
C GLU A 308 -3.79 0.51 13.25
N TYR A 309 -3.70 0.27 11.96
CA TYR A 309 -3.62 -1.08 11.40
C TYR A 309 -2.21 -1.40 10.96
N ILE A 310 -1.76 -2.61 11.31
CA ILE A 310 -0.46 -3.14 10.89
C ILE A 310 -0.64 -4.46 10.16
N ARG A 311 0.16 -4.65 9.11
CA ARG A 311 0.29 -5.91 8.40
C ARG A 311 1.57 -6.62 8.82
N LEU A 312 1.46 -7.90 9.14
CA LEU A 312 2.58 -8.80 9.38
C LEU A 312 2.56 -9.90 8.32
N SER A 313 3.70 -10.20 7.71
CA SER A 313 3.81 -11.28 6.71
C SER A 313 4.73 -12.39 7.22
N ALA A 314 4.18 -13.59 7.38
CA ALA A 314 4.92 -14.78 7.79
C ALA A 314 5.36 -15.60 6.58
N THR A 315 6.63 -16.02 6.56
CA THR A 315 7.25 -16.74 5.44
C THR A 315 7.85 -18.06 5.91
N GLU A 316 8.28 -18.95 5.01
CA GLU A 316 8.94 -20.20 5.41
C GLU A 316 10.23 -19.94 6.21
N VAL A 317 10.61 -20.85 7.10
CA VAL A 317 11.87 -20.75 7.86
C VAL A 317 13.06 -20.82 6.90
N GLY A 318 14.02 -19.91 7.05
CA GLY A 318 15.15 -19.73 6.14
C GLY A 318 14.80 -19.00 4.84
N THR A 319 13.68 -18.26 4.79
CA THR A 319 13.21 -17.56 3.58
C THR A 319 12.97 -16.06 3.76
N SER A 320 13.47 -15.43 4.82
CA SER A 320 13.41 -13.96 4.94
C SER A 320 14.39 -13.24 4.00
N ASP A 321 14.37 -13.60 2.71
CA ASP A 321 15.30 -13.16 1.69
C ASP A 321 14.60 -12.81 0.39
N LEU A 322 15.11 -11.78 -0.29
CA LEU A 322 14.83 -11.51 -1.69
C LEU A 322 15.13 -12.79 -2.51
N ILE A 323 14.11 -13.57 -2.89
CA ILE A 323 14.30 -14.84 -3.60
C ILE A 323 14.59 -14.53 -5.07
N LEU A 324 15.74 -14.99 -5.56
CA LEU A 324 16.02 -15.02 -6.99
C LEU A 324 15.83 -16.42 -7.55
N MET A 325 15.05 -16.52 -8.62
CA MET A 325 14.93 -17.71 -9.46
C MET A 325 15.43 -17.38 -10.87
N TYR A 326 16.46 -18.06 -11.34
CA TYR A 326 16.99 -17.87 -12.68
C TYR A 326 16.27 -18.78 -13.69
N ALA A 327 15.75 -18.23 -14.78
CA ALA A 327 15.05 -18.98 -15.83
C ALA A 327 14.01 -19.98 -15.28
N GLU A 328 13.98 -21.22 -15.79
CA GLU A 328 13.11 -22.30 -15.30
C GLU A 328 13.76 -23.15 -14.18
N GLU A 329 14.80 -22.62 -13.49
CA GLU A 329 15.37 -23.33 -12.34
C GLU A 329 14.34 -23.44 -11.20
N THR A 330 14.20 -24.64 -10.63
CA THR A 330 13.29 -24.89 -9.50
C THR A 330 13.91 -24.58 -8.14
N THR A 331 15.18 -24.15 -8.12
CA THR A 331 15.93 -23.88 -6.89
C THR A 331 15.98 -22.38 -6.63
N ALA A 332 15.21 -21.93 -5.65
CA ALA A 332 15.29 -20.58 -5.09
C ALA A 332 16.69 -20.33 -4.49
N ARG A 333 17.21 -19.11 -4.68
CA ARG A 333 18.50 -18.69 -4.13
C ARG A 333 18.27 -17.53 -3.15
N ALA A 334 18.88 -17.64 -1.97
CA ALA A 334 18.84 -16.66 -0.89
C ALA A 334 19.93 -15.59 -1.04
N TRP A 335 19.72 -14.44 -0.40
CA TRP A 335 20.61 -13.27 -0.42
C TRP A 335 21.72 -13.36 0.67
N PRO A 336 22.90 -12.70 0.53
CA PRO A 336 23.44 -12.02 -0.65
C PRO A 336 23.91 -13.01 -1.72
N PHE A 337 23.76 -12.62 -2.99
CA PHE A 337 24.02 -13.48 -4.14
C PHE A 337 24.99 -12.84 -5.13
N ALA A 338 26.18 -13.43 -5.28
CA ALA A 338 27.17 -13.05 -6.29
C ALA A 338 27.60 -14.30 -7.07
N GLU A 339 27.12 -14.45 -8.30
CA GLU A 339 27.45 -15.60 -9.15
C GLU A 339 27.70 -15.18 -10.60
N GLN A 340 28.77 -15.70 -11.18
CA GLN A 340 29.12 -15.43 -12.56
C GLN A 340 28.59 -16.57 -13.45
N PHE A 341 27.60 -16.26 -14.28
CA PHE A 341 27.17 -17.15 -15.35
C PHE A 341 28.06 -16.93 -16.58
N ASN A 342 28.36 -17.99 -17.33
CA ASN A 342 29.09 -17.88 -18.60
C ASN A 342 28.23 -18.55 -19.66
N SER A 343 27.47 -17.77 -20.43
CA SER A 343 26.62 -18.32 -21.51
C SER A 343 27.01 -17.74 -22.86
N ASN A 344 27.55 -18.58 -23.74
CA ASN A 344 27.77 -18.23 -25.14
C ASN A 344 26.45 -18.38 -25.91
N ILE A 345 25.77 -17.26 -26.17
CA ILE A 345 24.56 -17.23 -26.97
C ILE A 345 24.94 -16.89 -28.41
N SER A 346 24.69 -17.81 -29.35
CA SER A 346 24.83 -17.54 -30.79
C SER A 346 23.45 -17.47 -31.44
N THR A 347 23.20 -16.42 -32.21
CA THR A 347 21.98 -16.24 -32.99
C THR A 347 22.32 -16.22 -34.48
N THR A 348 21.40 -16.69 -35.33
CA THR A 348 21.52 -16.67 -36.80
C THR A 348 20.25 -16.04 -37.40
N GLY A 349 20.41 -15.12 -38.36
CA GLY A 349 19.31 -14.39 -39.01
C GLY A 349 19.16 -12.92 -38.56
N ASN A 350 18.06 -12.25 -38.96
CA ASN A 350 17.74 -10.87 -38.56
C ASN A 350 17.65 -10.77 -37.04
N ALA A 351 18.71 -10.30 -36.40
CA ALA A 351 18.70 -10.08 -34.97
C ALA A 351 17.77 -8.88 -34.65
N PRO A 352 16.85 -9.01 -33.68
CA PRO A 352 16.14 -7.86 -33.14
C PRO A 352 17.14 -6.83 -32.58
N ALA A 353 16.70 -5.58 -32.41
CA ALA A 353 17.55 -4.50 -31.89
C ALA A 353 18.28 -4.89 -30.58
N HIS A 354 17.68 -5.78 -29.77
CA HIS A 354 18.31 -6.38 -28.62
C HIS A 354 17.99 -7.89 -28.54
N ILE A 355 18.96 -8.68 -28.06
CA ILE A 355 18.90 -10.13 -27.83
C ILE A 355 18.71 -10.38 -26.34
N LEU A 356 17.72 -11.23 -25.98
CA LEU A 356 17.50 -11.67 -24.60
C LEU A 356 18.63 -12.60 -24.18
N LEU A 357 19.42 -12.18 -23.19
CA LEU A 357 20.53 -12.98 -22.64
C LEU A 357 20.09 -13.84 -21.47
N GLY A 358 19.06 -13.42 -20.73
CA GLY A 358 18.50 -14.20 -19.64
C GLY A 358 17.33 -13.53 -18.96
N THR A 359 16.68 -14.28 -18.09
CA THR A 359 15.56 -13.82 -17.27
C THR A 359 15.73 -14.32 -15.85
N PHE A 360 15.37 -13.50 -14.87
CA PHE A 360 15.19 -13.97 -13.51
C PHE A 360 13.88 -13.43 -12.93
N THR A 361 13.27 -14.22 -12.05
CA THR A 361 12.21 -13.73 -11.18
C THR A 361 12.85 -13.27 -9.89
N LEU A 362 12.51 -12.05 -9.48
CA LEU A 362 12.83 -11.54 -8.16
C LEU A 362 11.55 -11.53 -7.34
N GLU A 363 11.60 -12.15 -6.17
CA GLU A 363 10.52 -12.09 -5.21
C GLU A 363 10.99 -11.33 -3.97
N ALA A 364 10.33 -10.21 -3.68
CA ALA A 364 10.48 -9.56 -2.39
C ALA A 364 9.74 -10.42 -1.36
N VAL A 365 10.47 -11.30 -0.68
CA VAL A 365 9.90 -12.06 0.41
C VAL A 365 10.16 -11.29 1.68
N GLY A 366 9.13 -11.14 2.50
CA GLY A 366 9.43 -10.82 3.87
C GLY A 366 9.98 -9.40 4.09
N LYS A 367 9.72 -8.40 3.23
CA LYS A 367 9.73 -6.93 3.51
C LYS A 367 9.71 -6.17 2.19
N ASP A 368 9.56 -4.86 2.30
CA ASP A 368 9.79 -3.96 1.17
C ASP A 368 11.29 -3.76 0.94
N TYR A 369 11.65 -3.61 -0.32
CA TYR A 369 13.00 -3.52 -0.82
C TYR A 369 13.06 -2.40 -1.85
N THR A 370 13.90 -1.39 -1.63
CA THR A 370 14.08 -0.32 -2.62
C THR A 370 15.25 -0.65 -3.53
N ILE A 371 15.00 -0.78 -4.83
CA ILE A 371 16.02 -0.85 -5.86
C ILE A 371 16.66 0.54 -5.96
N ASN A 372 17.89 0.67 -5.50
CA ASN A 372 18.59 1.97 -5.50
C ASN A 372 19.31 2.21 -6.82
N GLU A 373 19.87 1.16 -7.39
CA GLU A 373 20.63 1.24 -8.64
C GLU A 373 20.38 -0.01 -9.47
N THR A 374 20.31 0.19 -10.78
CA THR A 374 20.35 -0.89 -11.77
C THR A 374 21.51 -0.61 -12.72
N THR A 375 22.30 -1.63 -13.02
CA THR A 375 23.47 -1.54 -13.90
C THR A 375 23.36 -2.57 -14.99
N ALA A 376 23.63 -2.15 -16.23
CA ALA A 376 23.84 -3.01 -17.39
C ALA A 376 25.02 -2.44 -18.19
N ILE A 377 26.15 -3.13 -18.19
CA ILE A 377 27.42 -2.64 -18.77
C ILE A 377 28.06 -3.72 -19.62
N ASP A 378 28.55 -3.37 -20.81
CA ASP A 378 29.58 -4.15 -21.51
C ASP A 378 30.97 -3.61 -21.14
N TYR A 379 31.77 -4.40 -20.43
CA TYR A 379 33.14 -4.01 -20.04
C TYR A 379 34.08 -3.83 -21.24
N MET A 380 33.71 -4.38 -22.39
CA MET A 380 34.46 -4.23 -23.63
C MET A 380 33.95 -3.05 -24.48
N GLY A 381 32.78 -2.49 -24.12
CA GLY A 381 32.20 -1.31 -24.77
C GLY A 381 31.76 -1.53 -26.22
N ASN A 382 31.45 -2.76 -26.62
CA ASN A 382 31.08 -3.05 -28.01
C ASN A 382 29.58 -2.90 -28.25
N VAL A 383 28.74 -3.14 -27.24
CA VAL A 383 27.27 -3.12 -27.36
C VAL A 383 26.60 -2.45 -26.16
N ASN A 384 25.39 -1.90 -26.38
CA ASN A 384 24.54 -1.47 -25.28
C ASN A 384 23.82 -2.68 -24.66
N ALA A 385 23.76 -2.68 -23.32
CA ALA A 385 23.02 -3.64 -22.53
C ALA A 385 21.92 -2.92 -21.75
N VAL A 386 20.78 -3.58 -21.59
CA VAL A 386 19.60 -3.04 -20.91
C VAL A 386 18.98 -4.11 -20.03
N MET A 387 18.58 -3.71 -18.82
CA MET A 387 17.75 -4.51 -17.93
C MET A 387 16.32 -3.94 -17.98
N THR A 388 15.31 -4.80 -18.10
CA THR A 388 13.89 -4.39 -18.10
C THR A 388 13.09 -5.19 -17.09
N GLY A 389 12.03 -4.61 -16.54
CA GLY A 389 11.25 -5.21 -15.45
C GLY A 389 11.77 -4.86 -14.05
N MET A 390 12.81 -4.03 -13.99
CA MET A 390 13.34 -3.41 -12.78
C MET A 390 13.93 -2.02 -13.10
N GLU A 391 13.76 -1.04 -12.21
CA GLU A 391 14.34 0.31 -12.35
C GLU A 391 14.85 0.90 -11.01
N ALA A 392 15.79 1.83 -11.08
CA ALA A 392 16.27 2.55 -9.91
C ALA A 392 15.15 3.44 -9.31
N GLY A 393 15.01 3.44 -8.00
CA GLY A 393 13.90 4.04 -7.25
C GLY A 393 12.71 3.10 -7.03
N GLN A 394 12.66 1.93 -7.70
CA GLN A 394 11.53 1.00 -7.57
C GLN A 394 11.49 0.36 -6.19
N VAL A 395 10.33 0.39 -5.53
CA VAL A 395 10.10 -0.33 -4.27
C VAL A 395 9.37 -1.66 -4.55
N LEU A 396 10.05 -2.77 -4.30
CA LEU A 396 9.46 -4.12 -4.30
C LEU A 396 8.90 -4.41 -2.92
N ASN A 397 7.58 -4.47 -2.81
CA ASN A 397 6.94 -4.68 -1.51
C ASN A 397 6.90 -6.17 -1.16
N ALA A 398 6.82 -6.51 0.12
CA ALA A 398 6.75 -7.91 0.55
C ALA A 398 5.62 -8.69 -0.19
N GLY A 399 5.95 -9.87 -0.70
CA GLY A 399 5.11 -10.72 -1.55
C GLY A 399 5.16 -10.40 -3.04
N ASP A 400 5.86 -9.35 -3.47
CA ASP A 400 6.00 -9.04 -4.89
C ASP A 400 6.84 -10.07 -5.61
N LYS A 401 6.43 -10.43 -6.83
CA LYS A 401 7.28 -11.11 -7.80
C LYS A 401 7.41 -10.22 -9.03
N ILE A 402 8.62 -9.95 -9.49
CA ILE A 402 8.89 -9.26 -10.75
C ILE A 402 9.71 -10.16 -11.67
N ASN A 403 9.46 -10.07 -12.97
CA ASN A 403 10.26 -10.75 -13.98
C ASN A 403 11.21 -9.74 -14.61
N VAL A 404 12.50 -9.95 -14.39
CA VAL A 404 13.57 -9.12 -14.94
C VAL A 404 14.16 -9.81 -16.15
N LYS A 405 14.34 -9.04 -17.23
CA LYS A 405 14.92 -9.51 -18.49
C LYS A 405 16.19 -8.73 -18.77
N MET A 406 17.21 -9.44 -19.23
CA MET A 406 18.53 -8.90 -19.55
C MET A 406 18.74 -8.94 -21.06
N TRP A 407 19.01 -7.79 -21.65
CA TRP A 407 19.03 -7.58 -23.09
C TRP A 407 20.34 -6.95 -23.54
N ALA A 408 20.87 -7.35 -24.69
CA ALA A 408 22.03 -6.70 -25.29
C ALA A 408 21.91 -6.58 -26.81
N GLU A 409 22.49 -5.53 -27.41
CA GLU A 409 22.54 -5.40 -28.87
C GLU A 409 23.36 -6.54 -29.52
N PRO A 410 23.20 -6.83 -30.82
CA PRO A 410 24.03 -7.79 -31.52
C PRO A 410 25.52 -7.37 -31.58
N THR A 411 26.45 -8.27 -31.31
CA THR A 411 27.90 -7.96 -31.27
C THR A 411 28.61 -8.04 -32.62
N GLN A 412 27.93 -8.47 -33.68
CA GLN A 412 28.49 -8.64 -35.02
C GLN A 412 29.75 -9.54 -35.05
N GLY A 413 29.76 -10.58 -34.22
CA GLY A 413 30.84 -11.55 -34.10
C GLY A 413 31.98 -11.13 -33.16
N GLN A 414 31.89 -9.95 -32.54
CA GLN A 414 32.83 -9.53 -31.49
C GLN A 414 32.45 -10.16 -30.15
N LEU A 415 33.44 -10.50 -29.35
CA LEU A 415 33.23 -10.94 -27.97
C LEU A 415 32.94 -9.72 -27.10
N SER A 416 31.85 -9.78 -26.34
CA SER A 416 31.48 -8.81 -25.30
C SER A 416 31.39 -9.48 -23.95
N MET A 417 31.71 -8.71 -22.89
CA MET A 417 31.59 -9.15 -21.50
C MET A 417 30.58 -8.25 -20.81
N ILE A 418 29.34 -8.75 -20.71
CA ILE A 418 28.23 -7.97 -20.20
C ILE A 418 27.97 -8.33 -18.75
N SER A 419 27.80 -7.31 -17.91
CA SER A 419 27.42 -7.46 -16.52
C SER A 419 26.12 -6.72 -16.27
N TYR A 420 25.21 -7.43 -15.63
CA TYR A 420 23.97 -6.88 -15.09
C TYR A 420 24.05 -6.90 -13.57
N GLY A 421 23.54 -5.88 -12.92
CA GLY A 421 23.50 -5.86 -11.47
C GLY A 421 22.49 -4.87 -10.94
N PHE A 422 22.17 -5.01 -9.66
CA PHE A 422 21.35 -4.03 -8.96
C PHE A 422 21.69 -4.01 -7.48
N ILE A 423 21.37 -2.89 -6.85
CA ILE A 423 21.54 -2.65 -5.41
C ILE A 423 20.17 -2.50 -4.79
N VAL A 424 19.96 -3.17 -3.67
CA VAL A 424 18.73 -3.08 -2.88
C VAL A 424 19.07 -2.50 -1.51
N ASP A 425 18.27 -1.55 -1.02
CA ASP A 425 18.49 -0.82 0.24
C ASP A 425 19.84 -0.06 0.33
N THR A 426 20.01 0.73 1.39
CA THR A 426 21.06 1.76 1.51
C THR A 426 22.44 1.22 1.93
N THR A 427 22.59 -0.09 2.16
CA THR A 427 23.89 -0.69 2.50
C THR A 427 24.48 -1.39 1.28
N LEU A 428 25.70 -0.98 0.87
CA LEU A 428 26.50 -1.59 -0.22
C LEU A 428 26.81 -3.10 -0.02
N GLU A 429 26.36 -3.70 1.08
CA GLU A 429 26.43 -5.13 1.37
C GLU A 429 25.34 -5.93 0.63
N GLN A 430 24.40 -5.24 -0.03
CA GLN A 430 23.28 -5.83 -0.76
C GLN A 430 23.44 -5.57 -2.28
N TYR A 431 24.31 -6.33 -2.92
CA TYR A 431 24.57 -6.29 -4.37
C TYR A 431 24.34 -7.63 -5.04
N MET A 432 23.69 -7.61 -6.21
CA MET A 432 23.68 -8.73 -7.15
C MET A 432 24.45 -8.38 -8.41
N GLY A 433 25.28 -9.31 -8.88
CA GLY A 433 25.94 -9.24 -10.18
C GLY A 433 25.79 -10.53 -10.97
N LEU A 434 25.37 -10.42 -12.23
CA LEU A 434 25.28 -11.49 -13.22
C LEU A 434 26.18 -11.13 -14.42
N GLY A 435 27.13 -12.00 -14.75
CA GLY A 435 28.01 -11.84 -15.93
C GLY A 435 27.54 -12.68 -17.12
N TYR A 436 27.88 -12.23 -18.33
CA TYR A 436 27.65 -12.92 -19.60
C TYR A 436 28.87 -12.74 -20.52
N MET A 437 29.39 -13.84 -21.08
CA MET A 437 30.32 -13.81 -22.22
C MET A 437 29.50 -14.01 -23.50
N TYR A 438 29.38 -12.99 -24.33
CA TYR A 438 28.37 -12.94 -25.38
C TYR A 438 28.99 -12.63 -26.76
N THR A 439 28.56 -13.38 -27.78
CA THR A 439 28.96 -13.19 -29.19
C THR A 439 27.77 -13.50 -30.08
N SER A 440 27.29 -12.55 -30.89
CA SER A 440 26.23 -12.81 -31.86
C SER A 440 26.64 -12.39 -33.26
N THR A 441 26.33 -13.24 -34.24
CA THR A 441 26.63 -13.00 -35.66
C THR A 441 25.33 -12.73 -36.40
N VAL A 442 25.27 -11.59 -37.09
CA VAL A 442 24.22 -11.35 -38.08
C VAL A 442 24.80 -11.81 -39.42
N GLU A 443 24.30 -12.93 -39.96
CA GLU A 443 24.55 -13.30 -41.37
C GLU A 443 23.51 -12.64 -42.27
#